data_AF-A0A924A3A3-F1
#
_entry.id   AF-A0A924A3A3-F1
#
_cell.length_a   1.000
_cell.length_b   1.000
_cell.length_c   1.000
_cell.angle_alpha   90.00
_cell.angle_beta   90.00
_cell.angle_gamma   90.00
#
_symmetry.space_group_name_H-M   'P 1'
#
loop_
_entity.id
_entity.type
_entity.pdbx_description
1 polymer ?
#
loop_
_entity_poly.entity_id
_entity_poly.type
_entity_poly.pdbx_seq_one_letter_code
_entity_poly.pdbx_strand_id
1 'polypeptide(L)'
;MLGLKLATDERWAHIAESNLEEILSDHAWCEQKAASNAITLITQNSEHQDLVDELTAIAIEEMQHFQMVIEIIKKRGYTLVRERKDDYVGKLVKFSKKDGSRNTAFIDRLLFAAMIEARSCERFRVLSLN
;
A
#
# COMPACT_ATOMS: atom_id res chain seq x y z
N MET A 1 7.36 -9.44 14.80
CA MET A 1 8.17 -8.33 14.27
C MET A 1 7.36 -7.34 13.41
N LEU A 2 6.19 -7.68 12.84
CA LEU A 2 5.32 -6.70 12.13
C LEU A 2 3.84 -6.74 12.58
N GLY A 3 3.54 -7.35 13.74
CA GLY A 3 2.16 -7.47 14.26
C GLY A 3 1.20 -8.39 13.48
N LEU A 4 1.58 -8.83 12.27
CA LEU A 4 0.82 -9.78 11.44
C LEU A 4 0.62 -11.12 12.16
N LYS A 5 -0.59 -11.68 12.03
CA LYS A 5 -0.99 -12.94 12.70
C LYS A 5 -0.74 -14.20 11.87
N LEU A 6 -0.55 -14.05 10.56
CA LEU A 6 -0.33 -15.15 9.62
C LEU A 6 0.76 -14.73 8.62
N ALA A 7 1.69 -15.64 8.33
CA ALA A 7 2.68 -15.47 7.26
C ALA A 7 2.02 -15.61 5.88
N THR A 8 2.63 -15.01 4.86
CA THR A 8 2.29 -15.26 3.46
C THR A 8 2.68 -16.69 3.10
N ASP A 9 1.77 -17.42 2.49
CA ASP A 9 2.02 -18.76 1.94
C ASP A 9 3.03 -18.65 0.79
N GLU A 10 4.08 -19.46 0.77
CA GLU A 10 5.10 -19.49 -0.30
C GLU A 10 4.49 -19.69 -1.69
N ARG A 11 3.35 -20.39 -1.78
CA ARG A 11 2.58 -20.54 -3.03
C ARG A 11 2.20 -19.19 -3.65
N TRP A 12 2.03 -18.15 -2.83
CA TRP A 12 1.75 -16.81 -3.32
C TRP A 12 2.90 -16.25 -4.19
N ALA A 13 4.16 -16.50 -3.82
CA ALA A 13 5.32 -16.05 -4.60
C ALA A 13 5.35 -16.73 -5.98
N HIS A 14 5.14 -18.05 -6.03
CA HIS A 14 5.06 -18.79 -7.30
C HIS A 14 3.92 -18.31 -8.21
N ILE A 15 2.76 -17.95 -7.63
CA ILE A 15 1.65 -17.36 -8.39
C ILE A 15 2.04 -15.97 -8.90
N ALA A 16 2.67 -15.15 -8.06
CA ALA A 16 3.10 -13.80 -8.44
C ALA A 16 4.12 -13.84 -9.61
N GLU A 17 5.05 -14.79 -9.60
CA GLU A 17 6.03 -15.00 -10.67
C GLU A 17 5.38 -15.39 -12.01
N SER A 18 4.23 -16.08 -11.97
CA SER A 18 3.55 -16.53 -13.19
C SER A 18 2.98 -15.39 -14.05
N ASN A 19 2.77 -14.20 -13.47
CA ASN A 19 2.28 -13.02 -14.19
C ASN A 19 2.90 -11.72 -13.64
N LEU A 20 4.18 -11.50 -13.96
CA LEU A 20 4.92 -10.32 -13.49
C LEU A 20 4.35 -8.99 -13.99
N GLU A 21 3.76 -8.91 -15.18
CA GLU A 21 3.16 -7.66 -15.69
C GLU A 21 2.00 -7.20 -14.80
N GLU A 22 1.14 -8.14 -14.41
CA GLU A 22 0.02 -7.87 -13.52
C GLU A 22 0.50 -7.49 -12.11
N ILE A 23 1.47 -8.22 -11.55
CA ILE A 23 2.01 -7.93 -10.22
C ILE A 23 2.71 -6.57 -10.17
N LEU A 24 3.53 -6.23 -11.17
CA LEU A 24 4.19 -4.93 -11.24
C LEU A 24 3.16 -3.80 -11.39
N SER A 25 2.13 -4.00 -12.21
CA SER A 25 1.07 -2.99 -12.38
C SER A 25 0.28 -2.79 -11.08
N ASP A 26 -0.14 -3.86 -10.41
CA ASP A 26 -0.84 -3.81 -9.13
C ASP A 26 0.02 -3.13 -8.05
N HIS A 27 1.30 -3.49 -7.98
CA HIS A 27 2.23 -2.89 -7.05
C HIS A 27 2.42 -1.38 -7.31
N ALA A 28 2.57 -0.96 -8.56
CA ALA A 28 2.61 0.47 -8.90
C ALA A 28 1.35 1.20 -8.38
N TRP A 29 0.16 0.63 -8.58
CA TRP A 29 -1.06 1.24 -8.03
C TRP A 29 -1.09 1.27 -6.51
N CYS A 30 -0.52 0.27 -5.82
CA CYS A 30 -0.38 0.31 -4.37
C CYS A 30 0.45 1.51 -3.90
N GLU A 31 1.59 1.78 -4.54
CA GLU A 31 2.45 2.93 -4.16
C GLU A 31 1.72 4.26 -4.38
N GLN A 32 1.07 4.42 -5.54
CA GLN A 32 0.30 5.63 -5.84
C GLN A 32 -0.88 5.82 -4.87
N LYS A 33 -1.51 4.74 -4.42
CA LYS A 33 -2.57 4.76 -3.41
C LYS A 33 -2.04 5.11 -2.02
N ALA A 34 -0.87 4.62 -1.64
CA ALA A 34 -0.22 4.97 -0.38
C ALA A 34 0.07 6.48 -0.34
N ALA A 35 0.65 7.03 -1.40
CA ALA A 35 0.84 8.48 -1.55
C ALA A 35 -0.48 9.27 -1.48
N SER A 36 -1.50 8.84 -2.22
CA SER A 36 -2.82 9.48 -2.22
C SER A 36 -3.49 9.45 -0.84
N ASN A 37 -3.30 8.36 -0.09
CA ASN A 37 -3.81 8.21 1.25
C ASN A 37 -3.10 9.16 2.24
N ALA A 38 -1.78 9.30 2.14
CA ALA A 38 -1.02 10.27 2.93
C ALA A 38 -1.48 11.71 2.68
N ILE A 39 -1.65 12.10 1.41
CA ILE A 39 -2.18 13.43 1.04
C ILE A 39 -3.59 13.68 1.62
N THR A 40 -4.45 12.65 1.59
CA THR A 40 -5.79 12.73 2.17
C THR A 40 -5.72 12.94 3.69
N LEU A 41 -4.85 12.21 4.38
CA LEU A 41 -4.67 12.32 5.84
C LEU A 41 -4.15 13.71 6.24
N ILE A 42 -3.19 14.28 5.48
CA ILE A 42 -2.70 15.65 5.65
C ILE A 42 -3.87 16.63 5.53
N THR A 43 -4.66 16.53 4.46
CA THR A 43 -5.78 17.44 4.18
C THR A 43 -6.81 17.42 5.31
N GLN A 44 -7.06 16.25 5.88
CA GLN A 44 -8.08 16.05 6.92
C GLN A 44 -7.62 16.39 8.34
N ASN A 45 -6.30 16.50 8.59
CA ASN A 45 -5.72 16.62 9.93
C ASN A 45 -4.58 17.65 9.95
N SER A 46 -4.70 18.72 9.16
CA SER A 46 -3.65 19.72 8.94
C SER A 46 -3.26 20.53 10.18
N GLU A 47 -4.08 20.47 11.24
CA GLU A 47 -3.76 21.03 12.55
C GLU A 47 -2.59 20.31 13.25
N HIS A 48 -2.29 19.06 12.89
CA HIS A 48 -1.22 18.25 13.46
C HIS A 48 0.07 18.39 12.61
N GLN A 49 0.90 19.38 12.93
CA GLN A 49 2.07 19.73 12.11
C GLN A 49 3.11 18.60 12.00
N ASP A 50 3.33 17.87 13.09
CA ASP A 50 4.19 16.68 13.12
C ASP A 50 3.72 15.60 12.15
N LEU A 51 2.41 15.34 12.12
CA LEU A 51 1.80 14.42 11.16
C LEU A 51 1.96 14.92 9.72
N VAL A 52 1.81 16.22 9.48
CA VAL A 52 1.94 16.83 8.15
C VAL A 52 3.36 16.62 7.62
N ASP A 53 4.39 16.86 8.43
CA ASP A 53 5.78 16.69 8.03
C ASP A 53 6.08 15.23 7.65
N GLU A 54 5.71 14.28 8.52
CA GLU A 54 5.95 12.85 8.30
C GLU A 54 5.19 12.29 7.09
N LEU A 55 3.89 12.60 6.97
CA LEU A 55 3.08 12.12 5.84
C LEU A 55 3.49 12.77 4.51
N THR A 56 4.04 13.98 4.53
CA THR A 56 4.57 14.63 3.32
C THR A 56 5.81 13.87 2.84
N ALA A 57 6.72 13.50 3.75
CA ALA A 57 7.88 12.69 3.41
C ALA A 57 7.46 11.32 2.84
N ILE A 58 6.51 10.64 3.48
CA ILE A 58 5.95 9.37 3.01
C ILE A 58 5.34 9.52 1.61
N ALA A 59 4.50 10.54 1.38
CA ALA A 59 3.88 10.74 0.08
C ALA A 59 4.91 10.94 -1.05
N ILE A 60 6.03 11.61 -0.77
CA ILE A 60 7.13 11.79 -1.71
C ILE A 60 7.84 10.46 -1.98
N GLU A 61 8.18 9.72 -0.93
CA GLU A 61 8.83 8.40 -1.02
C GLU A 61 8.00 7.42 -1.84
N GLU A 62 6.70 7.31 -1.58
CA GLU A 62 5.84 6.39 -2.32
C GLU A 62 5.66 6.79 -3.80
N MET A 63 5.70 8.08 -4.12
CA MET A 63 5.73 8.52 -5.52
C MET A 63 7.07 8.22 -6.20
N GLN A 64 8.17 8.19 -5.45
CA GLN A 64 9.46 7.71 -5.97
C GLN A 64 9.40 6.20 -6.22
N HIS A 65 8.84 5.41 -5.30
CA HIS A 65 8.60 3.98 -5.51
C HIS A 65 7.73 3.72 -6.73
N PHE A 66 6.61 4.42 -6.86
CA PHE A 66 5.76 4.35 -8.06
C PHE A 66 6.55 4.57 -9.35
N GLN A 67 7.35 5.63 -9.40
CA GLN A 67 8.19 5.94 -10.55
C GLN A 67 9.20 4.83 -10.83
N MET A 68 9.84 4.24 -9.81
CA MET A 68 10.76 3.13 -9.95
C MET A 68 10.07 1.90 -10.57
N VAL A 69 8.87 1.55 -10.11
CA VAL A 69 8.11 0.41 -10.64
C VAL A 69 7.72 0.65 -12.10
N ILE A 70 7.29 1.86 -12.44
CA ILE A 70 6.98 2.25 -13.83
C ILE A 70 8.18 2.08 -14.75
N GLU A 71 9.38 2.47 -14.31
CA GLU A 71 10.59 2.26 -15.11
C GLU A 71 10.94 0.77 -15.26
N ILE A 72 10.69 -0.06 -14.24
CA ILE A 72 10.84 -1.52 -14.35
C ILE A 72 9.85 -2.10 -15.37
N ILE A 73 8.58 -1.69 -15.32
CA ILE A 73 7.54 -2.09 -16.27
C ILE A 73 7.99 -1.77 -17.70
N LYS A 74 8.41 -0.54 -17.96
CA LYS A 74 8.91 -0.10 -19.27
C LYS A 74 10.13 -0.89 -19.73
N LYS A 75 11.12 -1.08 -18.84
CA LYS A 75 12.36 -1.82 -19.14
C LYS A 75 12.09 -3.28 -19.53
N ARG A 76 11.02 -3.87 -19.01
CA ARG A 76 10.59 -5.24 -19.33
C ARG A 76 9.70 -5.33 -20.58
N GLY A 77 9.37 -4.21 -21.22
CA GLY A 77 8.48 -4.16 -22.39
C GLY A 77 7.00 -4.36 -22.03
N TYR A 78 6.64 -4.21 -20.76
CA TYR A 78 5.27 -4.31 -20.27
C TYR A 78 4.56 -2.97 -20.31
N THR A 79 3.25 -3.00 -20.09
CA THR A 79 2.39 -1.82 -19.99
C THR A 79 1.80 -1.71 -18.60
N LEU A 80 1.60 -0.47 -18.12
CA LEU A 80 0.85 -0.25 -16.89
C LEU A 80 -0.62 -0.60 -17.12
N VAL A 81 -1.06 -1.73 -16.59
CA VAL A 81 -2.43 -2.20 -16.72
C VAL A 81 -3.36 -1.35 -15.83
N ARG A 82 -4.61 -1.20 -16.25
CA ARG A 82 -5.62 -0.46 -15.47
C ARG A 82 -5.79 -1.06 -14.07
N GLU A 83 -5.90 -0.16 -13.08
CA GLU A 83 -6.19 -0.53 -11.70
C GLU A 83 -7.46 -1.40 -11.62
N ARG A 84 -7.38 -2.47 -10.81
CA ARG A 84 -8.51 -3.32 -10.47
C ARG A 84 -8.91 -3.10 -9.02
N LYS A 85 -10.17 -3.40 -8.70
CA LYS A 85 -10.62 -3.40 -7.30
C LYS A 85 -9.91 -4.51 -6.54
N ASP A 86 -9.34 -4.15 -5.41
CA ASP A 86 -8.78 -5.12 -4.47
C ASP A 86 -9.87 -5.58 -3.49
N ASP A 87 -10.28 -6.84 -3.63
CA ASP A 87 -11.23 -7.49 -2.74
C ASP A 87 -10.74 -7.58 -1.29
N TYR A 88 -9.42 -7.66 -1.08
CA TYR A 88 -8.81 -7.68 0.25
C TYR A 88 -9.03 -6.36 0.96
N VAL A 89 -8.62 -5.25 0.35
CA VAL A 89 -8.88 -3.89 0.86
C VAL A 89 -10.37 -3.64 1.02
N GLY A 90 -11.18 -4.03 0.03
CA GLY A 90 -12.64 -3.86 0.08
C GLY A 90 -13.32 -4.62 1.23
N LYS A 91 -12.80 -5.78 1.63
CA LYS A 91 -13.25 -6.51 2.82
C LYS A 91 -12.74 -5.86 4.10
N LEU A 92 -11.49 -5.44 4.15
CA LEU A 92 -10.90 -4.84 5.34
C LEU A 92 -11.56 -3.52 5.73
N VAL A 93 -11.89 -2.67 4.76
CA VAL A 93 -12.58 -1.38 4.99
C VAL A 93 -13.94 -1.57 5.68
N LYS A 94 -14.56 -2.76 5.59
CA LYS A 94 -15.83 -3.05 6.31
C LYS A 94 -15.65 -3.18 7.82
N PHE A 95 -14.43 -3.41 8.30
CA PHE A 95 -14.11 -3.50 9.73
C PHE A 95 -13.81 -2.13 10.36
N SER A 96 -13.59 -1.09 9.55
CA SER A 96 -13.43 0.27 10.04
C SER A 96 -14.74 0.78 10.65
N LYS A 97 -14.66 1.44 11.80
CA LYS A 97 -15.85 1.96 12.48
C LYS A 97 -16.46 3.10 11.66
N LYS A 98 -17.75 3.01 11.37
CA LYS A 98 -18.48 4.03 10.59
C LYS A 98 -19.14 5.11 11.44
N ASP A 99 -19.26 4.87 12.75
CA ASP A 99 -19.98 5.67 13.74
C ASP A 99 -19.05 6.28 14.81
N GLY A 100 -17.76 6.43 14.48
CA GLY A 100 -16.75 7.00 15.38
C GLY A 100 -16.63 8.53 15.30
N SER A 101 -15.94 9.10 16.29
CA SER A 101 -15.50 10.51 16.22
C SER A 101 -14.47 10.71 15.10
N ARG A 102 -14.24 11.97 14.68
CA ARG A 102 -13.15 12.32 13.74
C ARG A 102 -11.80 11.72 14.16
N ASN A 103 -11.48 11.77 15.45
CA ASN A 103 -10.23 11.20 15.98
C ASN A 103 -10.20 9.66 15.90
N THR A 104 -11.32 8.99 16.14
CA THR A 104 -11.43 7.53 15.97
C THR A 104 -11.21 7.12 14.52
N ALA A 105 -11.83 7.84 13.58
CA ALA A 105 -11.67 7.57 12.15
C ALA A 105 -10.22 7.81 11.68
N PHE A 106 -9.56 8.84 12.21
CA PHE A 106 -8.15 9.11 11.96
C PHE A 106 -7.25 7.98 12.44
N ILE A 107 -7.39 7.54 13.70
CA ILE A 107 -6.61 6.44 14.27
C ILE A 107 -6.85 5.13 13.50
N ASP A 108 -8.12 4.80 13.20
CA ASP A 108 -8.46 3.60 12.42
C ASP A 108 -7.78 3.60 11.05
N ARG A 109 -7.70 4.78 10.40
CA ARG A 109 -7.05 4.92 9.09
C ARG A 109 -5.53 4.78 9.16
N LEU A 110 -4.89 5.30 10.20
CA LEU A 110 -3.46 5.10 10.45
C LEU A 110 -3.13 3.62 10.70
N LEU A 111 -3.92 2.94 11.54
CA LEU A 111 -3.75 1.52 11.83
C LEU A 111 -3.97 0.66 10.58
N PHE A 112 -4.95 1.04 9.76
CA PHE A 112 -5.20 0.39 8.48
C PHE A 112 -3.98 0.52 7.54
N ALA A 113 -3.45 1.73 7.37
CA ALA A 113 -2.26 1.96 6.55
C ALA A 113 -1.06 1.14 7.06
N ALA A 114 -0.79 1.18 8.38
CA ALA A 114 0.29 0.40 8.98
C ALA A 114 0.16 -1.11 8.74
N MET A 115 -1.06 -1.65 8.75
CA MET A 115 -1.30 -3.07 8.46
C MET A 115 -1.03 -3.42 6.99
N ILE A 116 -1.39 -2.54 6.06
CA ILE A 116 -1.09 -2.71 4.63
C ILE A 116 0.43 -2.71 4.42
N GLU A 117 1.14 -1.72 4.96
CA GLU A 117 2.60 -1.64 4.84
C GLU A 117 3.32 -2.84 5.45
N ALA A 118 2.87 -3.30 6.63
CA ALA A 118 3.39 -4.50 7.25
C ALA A 118 3.24 -5.73 6.33
N ARG A 119 2.10 -5.88 5.64
CA ARG A 119 1.88 -6.99 4.70
C ARG A 119 2.70 -6.83 3.42
N SER A 120 2.83 -5.62 2.88
CA SER A 120 3.67 -5.34 1.71
C SER A 120 5.13 -5.69 1.99
N CYS A 121 5.67 -5.24 3.12
CA CYS A 121 7.03 -5.56 3.57
C CYS A 121 7.25 -7.08 3.71
N GLU A 122 6.29 -7.78 4.33
CA GLU A 122 6.38 -9.22 4.51
C GLU A 122 6.32 -9.99 3.18
N ARG A 123 5.46 -9.57 2.24
CA ARG A 123 5.40 -10.15 0.88
C ARG A 123 6.66 -9.90 0.08
N PHE A 124 7.25 -8.69 0.17
CA PHE A 124 8.53 -8.41 -0.46
C PHE A 124 9.64 -9.30 0.04
N ARG A 125 9.65 -9.58 1.35
CA ARG A 125 10.57 -10.55 1.93
C ARG A 125 10.34 -11.96 1.39
N VAL A 126 9.10 -12.40 1.20
CA VAL A 126 8.84 -13.72 0.59
C VAL A 126 9.35 -13.75 -0.86
N LEU A 127 9.11 -12.69 -1.65
CA LEU A 127 9.62 -12.60 -3.03
C LEU A 127 11.15 -12.57 -3.11
N SER A 128 11.85 -12.01 -2.13
CA SER A 128 13.32 -11.94 -2.17
C SER A 128 14.02 -13.25 -1.76
N LEU A 129 13.27 -14.20 -1.20
CA LEU A 129 13.77 -15.49 -0.74
C LEU A 129 13.51 -16.64 -1.74
N ASN A 130 12.77 -16.37 -2.82
CA ASN A 130 12.46 -17.32 -3.89
C ASN A 130 13.10 -16.85 -5.20
#